data_AF-A0A518AN93-F1
#
_entry.id   AF-A0A518AN93-F1
#
_cell.length_a   1.000
_cell.length_b   1.000
_cell.length_c   1.000
_cell.angle_alpha   90.00
_cell.angle_beta   90.00
_cell.angle_gamma   90.00
#
_symmetry.space_group_name_H-M   'P 1'
#
loop_
_entity.id
_entity.type
_entity.pdbx_description
1 polymer ?
#
loop_
_entity_poly.entity_id
_entity_poly.type
_entity_poly.pdbx_seq_one_letter_code
_entity_poly.pdbx_strand_id
1 'polypeptide(L)'
;MHLDGQYHHELFDLTFTTDAGAAESVRTTGWHKFYRVDDQAWVSAAELNRGDTLEGIDGLLTVESLNRAPGTHRVYNLTVEGEHVYRVASLGALVHNNGCSARKHVAYTAEALDYPGKKYSGRSSGVDMTAEQILAKRKSVHHRNLGPLELDQISDLGSAIRGREQLLKDKFEELGVATEQIQPISPRSKNRNKYIQDAIDEFGDR
;
A
#
# COMPACT_ATOMS: atom_id res chain seq x y z
N MET A 1 -11.61 -10.43 26.66
CA MET A 1 -11.33 -9.28 25.77
C MET A 1 -9.98 -8.71 26.16
N HIS A 2 -8.93 -9.03 25.41
CA HIS A 2 -7.57 -8.53 25.66
C HIS A 2 -7.32 -7.36 24.70
N LEU A 3 -7.17 -6.16 25.25
CA LEU A 3 -6.91 -4.95 24.49
C LEU A 3 -5.40 -4.70 24.52
N ASP A 4 -4.69 -5.15 23.50
CA ASP A 4 -3.26 -4.92 23.40
C ASP A 4 -3.01 -3.55 22.75
N GLY A 5 -2.57 -2.59 23.56
CA GLY A 5 -2.42 -1.20 23.13
C GLY A 5 -1.08 -1.00 22.44
N GLN A 6 -1.08 -0.81 21.12
CA GLN A 6 0.12 -0.50 20.36
C GLN A 6 0.20 1.00 20.04
N TYR A 7 1.41 1.56 20.12
CA TYR A 7 1.69 2.93 19.73
C TYR A 7 2.04 2.96 18.25
N HIS A 8 1.25 3.69 17.45
CA HIS A 8 1.48 3.83 16.02
C HIS A 8 1.66 5.32 15.67
N HIS A 9 2.59 5.59 14.76
CA HIS A 9 2.94 6.94 14.28
C HIS A 9 2.26 7.28 12.94
N GLU A 10 1.49 6.34 12.40
CA GLU A 10 0.87 6.41 11.07
C GLU A 10 -0.64 6.23 11.18
N LEU A 11 -1.30 7.20 11.80
CA LEU A 11 -2.75 7.25 11.86
C LEU A 11 -3.32 8.22 10.83
N PHE A 12 -4.49 7.86 10.33
CA PHE A 12 -5.28 8.67 9.44
C PHE A 12 -6.67 8.86 10.02
N ASP A 13 -7.17 10.09 9.95
CA ASP A 13 -8.57 10.40 10.12
C ASP A 13 -9.23 10.26 8.74
N LEU A 14 -9.98 9.17 8.57
CA LEU A 14 -10.74 8.83 7.38
C LEU A 14 -12.20 9.23 7.59
N THR A 15 -12.71 10.12 6.75
CA THR A 15 -14.12 10.51 6.71
C THR A 15 -14.79 9.93 5.48
N PHE A 16 -15.99 9.39 5.63
CA PHE A 16 -16.81 8.89 4.53
C PHE A 16 -18.29 9.27 4.70
N THR A 17 -19.02 9.28 3.59
CA THR A 17 -20.42 9.69 3.48
C THR A 17 -21.28 8.61 2.80
N THR A 18 -22.56 8.56 3.16
CA THR A 18 -23.58 7.83 2.39
C THR A 18 -24.21 8.74 1.33
N ASP A 19 -24.89 8.16 0.34
CA ASP A 19 -25.66 8.92 -0.65
C ASP A 19 -26.79 9.77 -0.03
N ALA A 20 -27.26 9.39 1.17
CA ALA A 20 -28.23 10.15 1.95
C ALA A 20 -27.61 11.35 2.71
N GLY A 21 -26.29 11.56 2.59
CA GLY A 21 -25.57 12.66 3.21
C GLY A 21 -25.15 12.44 4.66
N ALA A 22 -25.34 11.24 5.21
CA ALA A 22 -24.81 10.91 6.53
C ALA A 22 -23.28 10.77 6.46
N ALA A 23 -22.56 11.40 7.37
CA ALA A 23 -21.09 11.40 7.40
C ALA A 23 -20.56 10.81 8.70
N GLU A 24 -19.47 10.07 8.63
CA GLU A 24 -18.77 9.57 9.81
C GLU A 24 -17.26 9.59 9.60
N SER A 25 -16.52 9.71 10.70
CA SER A 25 -15.06 9.69 10.69
C SER A 25 -14.53 8.59 11.59
N VAL A 26 -13.54 7.86 11.10
CA VAL A 26 -12.81 6.83 11.83
C VAL A 26 -11.33 7.16 11.85
N ARG A 27 -10.69 6.92 12.99
CA ARG A 27 -9.24 6.95 13.09
C ARG A 27 -8.69 5.55 12.89
N THR A 28 -7.78 5.39 11.93
CA THR A 28 -7.27 4.09 11.50
C THR A 28 -5.77 4.16 11.22
N THR A 29 -5.04 3.04 11.29
CA THR A 29 -3.63 3.04 10.83
C THR A 29 -3.57 3.01 9.30
N GLY A 30 -2.49 3.52 8.72
CA GLY A 30 -2.28 3.49 7.26
C GLY A 30 -2.40 2.11 6.62
N TRP A 31 -2.11 1.05 7.39
CA TRP A 31 -2.09 -0.35 6.93
C TRP A 31 -3.44 -1.07 7.04
N HIS A 32 -4.40 -0.50 7.76
CA HIS A 32 -5.72 -1.13 7.89
C HIS A 32 -6.38 -1.17 6.52
N LYS A 33 -6.89 -2.35 6.16
CA LYS A 33 -7.47 -2.55 4.85
C LYS A 33 -8.96 -2.28 4.88
N PHE A 34 -9.40 -1.47 3.93
CA PHE A 34 -10.79 -1.23 3.60
C PHE A 34 -11.09 -1.92 2.27
N TYR A 35 -12.30 -2.45 2.12
CA TYR A 35 -12.72 -3.03 0.86
C TYR A 35 -13.17 -1.90 -0.08
N ARG A 36 -12.38 -1.63 -1.13
CA ARG A 36 -12.71 -0.65 -2.18
C ARG A 36 -13.48 -1.36 -3.28
N VAL A 37 -14.73 -0.96 -3.46
CA VAL A 37 -15.69 -1.57 -4.39
C VAL A 37 -15.25 -1.38 -5.84
N ASP A 38 -14.69 -0.21 -6.17
CA ASP A 38 -14.24 0.12 -7.54
C ASP A 38 -13.22 -0.90 -8.09
N ASP A 39 -12.37 -1.44 -7.22
CA ASP A 39 -11.34 -2.41 -7.58
C ASP A 39 -11.69 -3.84 -7.13
N GLN A 40 -12.81 -4.03 -6.45
CA GLN A 40 -13.19 -5.26 -5.75
C GLN A 40 -12.04 -5.84 -4.90
N ALA A 41 -11.27 -4.95 -4.26
CA ALA A 41 -10.01 -5.31 -3.61
C ALA A 41 -9.85 -4.67 -2.24
N TRP A 42 -9.08 -5.35 -1.40
CA TRP A 42 -8.64 -4.81 -0.12
C TRP A 42 -7.50 -3.82 -0.31
N VAL A 43 -7.73 -2.57 0.07
CA VAL A 43 -6.82 -1.44 -0.12
C VAL A 43 -6.47 -0.87 1.25
N SER A 44 -5.19 -0.57 1.47
CA SER A 44 -4.74 0.02 2.74
C SER A 44 -5.35 1.41 2.92
N ALA A 45 -5.60 1.85 4.15
CA ALA A 45 -6.19 3.16 4.44
C ALA A 45 -5.39 4.29 3.79
N ALA A 46 -4.06 4.23 3.84
CA ALA A 46 -3.17 5.20 3.22
C ALA A 46 -3.25 5.26 1.67
N GLU A 47 -3.85 4.25 1.05
CA GLU A 47 -4.05 4.13 -0.40
C GLU A 47 -5.46 4.58 -0.85
N LEU A 48 -6.34 4.98 0.07
CA LEU A 48 -7.66 5.52 -0.23
C LEU A 48 -7.58 6.96 -0.71
N ASN A 49 -8.49 7.32 -1.61
CA ASN A 49 -8.63 8.66 -2.18
C ASN A 49 -10.02 9.20 -1.93
N ARG A 50 -10.13 10.53 -1.91
CA ARG A 50 -11.43 11.17 -1.97
C ARG A 50 -12.19 10.71 -3.22
N GLY A 51 -13.43 10.28 -3.02
CA GLY A 51 -14.29 9.72 -4.07
C GLY A 51 -14.16 8.21 -4.25
N ASP A 52 -13.21 7.53 -3.58
CA ASP A 52 -13.19 6.07 -3.58
C ASP A 52 -14.45 5.52 -2.91
N THR A 53 -14.99 4.45 -3.46
CA THR A 53 -16.19 3.81 -2.92
C THR A 53 -15.83 2.62 -2.06
N LEU A 54 -16.28 2.62 -0.81
CA LEU A 54 -16.11 1.54 0.16
C LEU A 54 -17.43 0.80 0.40
N GLU A 55 -17.31 -0.45 0.88
CA GLU A 55 -18.47 -1.23 1.31
C GLU A 55 -18.87 -0.88 2.76
N GLY A 56 -20.05 -0.25 2.92
CA GLY A 56 -20.69 0.04 4.20
C GLY A 56 -21.69 -1.04 4.62
N ILE A 57 -22.39 -0.83 5.74
CA ILE A 57 -23.38 -1.82 6.25
C ILE A 57 -24.72 -1.76 5.52
N ASP A 58 -25.18 -0.54 5.19
CA ASP A 58 -26.47 -0.27 4.57
C ASP A 58 -26.33 0.24 3.11
N GLY A 59 -25.14 0.14 2.54
CA GLY A 59 -24.86 0.63 1.20
C GLY A 59 -23.41 1.07 1.00
N LEU A 60 -23.18 1.77 -0.10
CA LEU A 60 -21.87 2.28 -0.46
C LEU A 60 -21.51 3.51 0.38
N LEU A 61 -20.23 3.65 0.68
CA LEU A 61 -19.66 4.80 1.37
C LEU A 61 -18.67 5.49 0.45
N THR A 62 -18.80 6.80 0.28
CA THR A 62 -17.84 7.60 -0.48
C THR A 62 -16.81 8.18 0.46
N VAL A 63 -15.52 7.97 0.20
CA VAL A 63 -14.44 8.61 0.96
C VAL A 63 -14.48 10.11 0.72
N GLU A 64 -14.72 10.91 1.77
CA GLU A 64 -14.70 12.37 1.69
C GLU A 64 -13.31 12.95 1.96
N SER A 65 -12.59 12.38 2.91
CA SER A 65 -11.24 12.84 3.24
C SER A 65 -10.42 11.76 3.94
N LEU A 66 -9.11 11.86 3.78
CA LEU A 66 -8.13 11.04 4.48
C LEU A 66 -6.98 11.96 4.89
N ASN A 67 -6.87 12.25 6.17
CA ASN A 67 -5.87 13.19 6.70
C ASN A 67 -4.94 12.47 7.67
N ARG A 68 -3.62 12.66 7.55
CA ARG A 68 -2.66 12.11 8.51
C ARG A 68 -2.84 12.79 9.86
N ALA A 69 -3.11 12.02 10.90
CA ALA A 69 -3.26 12.54 12.26
C ALA A 69 -1.86 12.78 12.87
N PRO A 70 -1.56 13.98 13.39
CA PRO A 70 -0.26 14.28 13.99
C PRO A 70 -0.10 13.60 15.36
N GLY A 71 1.12 13.17 15.68
CA GLY A 71 1.50 12.63 16.99
C GLY A 71 1.45 11.10 17.10
N THR A 72 1.94 10.57 18.22
CA THR A 72 1.87 9.14 18.56
C THR A 72 0.61 8.88 19.36
N HIS A 73 -0.22 7.95 18.87
CA HIS A 73 -1.50 7.65 19.47
C HIS A 73 -1.55 6.18 19.88
N ARG A 74 -2.19 5.92 21.02
CA ARG A 74 -2.52 4.57 21.44
C ARG A 74 -3.76 4.13 20.68
N VAL A 75 -3.61 3.10 19.84
CA VAL A 75 -4.76 2.48 19.16
C VAL A 75 -5.09 1.16 19.82
N TYR A 76 -6.38 0.84 19.84
CA TYR A 76 -6.88 -0.41 20.36
C TYR A 76 -7.30 -1.27 19.17
N ASN A 77 -6.70 -2.44 19.02
CA ASN A 77 -7.16 -3.42 18.07
C ASN A 77 -8.24 -4.29 18.74
N LEU A 78 -9.34 -4.58 18.04
CA LEU A 78 -10.37 -5.48 18.51
C LEU A 78 -10.10 -6.86 17.90
N THR A 79 -9.47 -7.76 18.65
CA THR A 79 -9.28 -9.14 18.19
C THR A 79 -10.57 -9.92 18.42
N VAL A 80 -11.32 -10.18 17.35
CA VAL A 80 -12.45 -11.13 17.34
C VAL A 80 -11.94 -12.48 16.86
N GLU A 81 -12.25 -13.58 17.55
CA GLU A 81 -11.98 -14.93 17.07
C GLU A 81 -12.91 -15.25 15.89
N GLY A 82 -12.35 -15.59 14.72
CA GLY A 82 -13.10 -15.93 13.51
C GLY A 82 -12.59 -15.24 12.25
N GLU A 83 -13.46 -15.12 11.23
CA GLU A 83 -13.14 -14.40 10.00
C GLU A 83 -12.68 -12.98 10.34
N HIS A 84 -11.49 -12.63 9.88
CA HIS A 84 -10.78 -11.40 10.24
C HIS A 84 -11.38 -10.15 9.56
N VAL A 85 -12.71 -9.99 9.63
CA VAL A 85 -13.48 -8.90 9.04
C VAL A 85 -14.45 -8.36 10.09
N TYR A 86 -14.40 -7.06 10.34
CA TYR A 86 -15.36 -6.39 11.22
C TYR A 86 -15.83 -5.07 10.61
N ARG A 87 -16.94 -4.55 11.12
CA ARG A 87 -17.46 -3.24 10.71
C ARG A 87 -17.08 -2.21 11.77
N VAL A 88 -16.51 -1.09 11.36
CA VAL A 88 -16.19 0.04 12.25
C VAL A 88 -17.18 1.16 12.06
N ALA A 89 -17.40 1.89 13.15
CA ALA A 89 -18.29 3.05 13.20
C ALA A 89 -19.77 2.67 13.03
N SER A 90 -20.66 3.63 13.23
CA SER A 90 -22.12 3.44 13.16
C SER A 90 -22.63 3.16 11.74
N LEU A 91 -21.97 3.71 10.73
CA LEU A 91 -22.21 3.43 9.31
C LEU A 91 -21.55 2.12 8.83
N GLY A 92 -20.76 1.47 9.70
CA GLY A 92 -20.34 0.08 9.55
C GLY A 92 -19.42 -0.22 8.36
N ALA A 93 -18.38 0.58 8.16
CA ALA A 93 -17.37 0.36 7.11
C ALA A 93 -16.68 -1.00 7.29
N LEU A 94 -16.61 -1.81 6.23
CA LEU A 94 -16.01 -3.15 6.27
C LEU A 94 -14.48 -3.07 6.32
N VAL A 95 -13.90 -3.51 7.42
CA VAL A 95 -12.46 -3.47 7.68
C VAL A 95 -11.90 -4.85 8.00
N HIS A 96 -10.65 -5.09 7.60
CA HIS A 96 -9.96 -6.34 7.92
C HIS A 96 -9.22 -6.21 9.27
N ASN A 97 -9.37 -7.21 10.15
CA ASN A 97 -8.52 -7.39 11.31
C ASN A 97 -7.14 -7.86 10.88
N ASN A 98 -6.30 -6.93 10.42
CA ASN A 98 -4.89 -7.22 10.39
C ASN A 98 -4.41 -7.24 11.84
N GLY A 99 -4.11 -8.44 12.37
CA GLY A 99 -3.17 -8.54 13.48
C GLY A 99 -1.99 -7.62 13.19
N CYS A 100 -1.58 -6.81 14.17
CA CYS A 100 -0.67 -5.69 14.01
C CYS A 100 0.76 -6.13 13.65
N SER A 101 0.93 -6.68 12.45
CA SER A 101 2.20 -7.11 11.91
C SER A 101 2.70 -6.04 10.95
N ALA A 102 3.89 -5.51 11.19
CA ALA A 102 4.46 -4.43 10.38
C ALA A 102 4.81 -4.99 9.00
N ARG A 103 4.04 -4.60 7.97
CA ARG A 103 4.34 -4.98 6.60
C ARG A 103 5.36 -4.00 6.03
N LYS A 104 6.50 -4.52 5.61
CA LYS A 104 7.50 -3.77 4.85
C LYS A 104 7.31 -3.99 3.36
N HIS A 105 7.43 -2.92 2.60
CA HIS A 105 7.40 -2.89 1.15
C HIS A 105 8.79 -2.50 0.64
N VAL A 106 9.25 -3.17 -0.43
CA VAL A 106 10.56 -2.91 -1.02
C VAL A 106 10.44 -2.69 -2.52
N ALA A 107 11.19 -1.72 -3.04
CA ALA A 107 11.53 -1.58 -4.45
C ALA A 107 12.94 -2.15 -4.63
N TYR A 108 13.16 -2.86 -5.72
CA TYR A 108 14.44 -3.48 -6.02
C TYR A 108 14.77 -3.40 -7.50
N THR A 109 16.05 -3.55 -7.81
CA THR A 109 16.56 -3.64 -9.17
C THR A 109 17.35 -4.93 -9.37
N ALA A 110 17.51 -5.35 -10.62
CA ALA A 110 18.37 -6.47 -10.97
C ALA A 110 18.84 -6.38 -12.42
N GLU A 111 19.96 -7.01 -12.74
CA GLU A 111 20.33 -7.33 -14.12
C GLU A 111 19.37 -8.40 -14.68
N ALA A 112 18.93 -8.24 -15.93
CA ALA A 112 18.24 -9.29 -16.66
C ALA A 112 19.24 -10.16 -17.40
N LEU A 113 19.49 -11.37 -16.91
CA LEU A 113 20.56 -12.23 -17.43
C LEU A 113 20.28 -12.73 -18.85
N ASP A 114 19.00 -12.84 -19.23
CA ASP A 114 18.59 -13.17 -20.60
C ASP A 114 18.83 -12.01 -21.59
N TYR A 115 19.05 -10.79 -21.09
CA TYR A 115 19.23 -9.57 -21.89
C TYR A 115 20.37 -8.72 -21.31
N PRO A 116 21.65 -9.07 -21.60
CA PRO A 116 22.81 -8.39 -21.03
C PRO A 116 22.76 -6.87 -21.20
N GLY A 117 23.04 -6.14 -20.11
CA GLY A 117 22.98 -4.68 -20.06
C GLY A 117 21.58 -4.12 -19.87
N LYS A 118 20.55 -4.96 -19.74
CA LYS A 118 19.19 -4.54 -19.39
C LYS A 118 18.93 -4.68 -17.89
N LYS A 119 18.30 -3.65 -17.34
CA LYS A 119 17.91 -3.53 -15.93
C LYS A 119 16.40 -3.79 -15.77
N TYR A 120 16.09 -4.57 -14.75
CA TYR A 120 14.74 -4.84 -14.25
C TYR A 120 14.49 -4.01 -13.00
N SER A 121 13.30 -3.43 -12.88
CA SER A 121 12.79 -2.87 -11.61
C SER A 121 11.60 -3.69 -11.15
N GLY A 122 11.49 -3.92 -9.84
CA GLY A 122 10.40 -4.68 -9.24
C GLY A 122 10.06 -4.21 -7.84
N ARG A 123 8.91 -4.67 -7.33
CA ARG A 123 8.49 -4.47 -5.94
C ARG A 123 8.13 -5.78 -5.25
N SER A 124 8.26 -5.80 -3.92
CA SER A 124 7.78 -6.89 -3.09
C SER A 124 7.37 -6.41 -1.70
N SER A 125 6.83 -7.29 -0.88
CA SER A 125 6.49 -6.98 0.52
C SER A 125 6.54 -8.23 1.39
N GLY A 126 6.75 -8.03 2.69
CA GLY A 126 6.76 -9.09 3.68
C GLY A 126 6.21 -8.58 5.01
N VAL A 127 5.64 -9.51 5.76
CA VAL A 127 5.08 -9.25 7.09
C VAL A 127 6.06 -9.76 8.11
N ASP A 128 6.49 -8.91 9.05
CA ASP A 128 7.49 -9.24 10.07
C ASP A 128 8.82 -9.75 9.46
N MET A 129 9.19 -9.20 8.30
CA MET A 129 10.39 -9.55 7.55
C MET A 129 11.29 -8.34 7.33
N THR A 130 12.60 -8.55 7.33
CA THR A 130 13.58 -7.54 6.86
C THR A 130 13.56 -7.42 5.34
N ALA A 131 14.17 -6.35 4.80
CA ALA A 131 14.29 -6.17 3.35
C ALA A 131 15.00 -7.36 2.69
N GLU A 132 16.07 -7.85 3.30
CA GLU A 132 16.88 -8.97 2.80
C GLU A 132 16.05 -10.25 2.74
N GLN A 133 15.25 -10.53 3.78
CA GLN A 133 14.36 -11.69 3.80
C GLN A 133 13.28 -11.59 2.72
N ILE A 134 12.73 -10.39 2.49
CA ILE A 134 11.76 -10.14 1.43
C ILE A 134 12.39 -10.41 0.06
N LEU A 135 13.58 -9.88 -0.20
CA LEU A 135 14.28 -10.06 -1.47
C LEU A 135 14.71 -11.52 -1.69
N ALA A 136 15.19 -12.21 -0.66
CA ALA A 136 15.53 -13.63 -0.74
C ALA A 136 14.30 -14.48 -1.11
N LYS A 137 13.16 -14.26 -0.44
CA LYS A 137 11.90 -14.92 -0.76
C LYS A 137 11.41 -14.57 -2.17
N ARG A 138 11.50 -13.30 -2.57
CA ARG A 138 11.11 -12.87 -3.92
C ARG A 138 11.99 -13.52 -4.99
N LYS A 139 13.30 -13.60 -4.73
CA LYS A 139 14.27 -14.21 -5.64
C LYS A 139 13.96 -15.69 -5.89
N SER A 140 13.59 -16.46 -4.85
CA SER A 140 13.31 -17.89 -4.99
C SER A 140 12.05 -18.21 -5.80
N VAL A 141 11.12 -17.26 -5.93
CA VAL A 141 9.85 -17.46 -6.66
C VAL A 141 9.79 -16.66 -7.97
N HIS A 142 10.87 -16.01 -8.36
CA HIS A 142 10.89 -15.16 -9.54
C HIS A 142 10.94 -16.01 -10.82
N HIS A 143 10.02 -15.79 -11.75
CA HIS A 143 9.98 -16.54 -13.01
C HIS A 143 11.02 -16.07 -14.04
N ARG A 144 11.51 -14.82 -13.94
CA ARG A 144 12.57 -14.32 -14.82
C ARG A 144 13.95 -14.69 -14.31
N ASN A 145 14.87 -14.93 -15.24
CA ASN A 145 16.27 -15.15 -14.97
C ASN A 145 16.99 -13.80 -14.68
N LEU A 146 16.92 -13.38 -13.42
CA LEU A 146 17.54 -12.14 -12.95
C LEU A 146 18.89 -12.42 -12.28
N GLY A 147 19.75 -11.42 -12.19
CA GLY A 147 20.90 -11.40 -11.29
C GLY A 147 20.47 -11.33 -9.82
N PRO A 148 21.40 -11.03 -8.90
CA PRO A 148 21.06 -10.66 -7.52
C PRO A 148 20.03 -9.53 -7.51
N LEU A 149 19.07 -9.60 -6.57
CA LEU A 149 18.13 -8.51 -6.35
C LEU A 149 18.80 -7.49 -5.43
N GLU A 150 18.94 -6.26 -5.90
CA GLU A 150 19.52 -5.15 -5.16
C GLU A 150 18.39 -4.29 -4.61
N LEU A 151 18.37 -4.07 -3.29
CA LEU A 151 17.42 -3.18 -2.65
C LEU A 151 17.64 -1.75 -3.17
N ASP A 152 16.59 -1.11 -3.65
CA ASP A 152 16.60 0.32 -3.98
C ASP A 152 16.02 1.15 -2.82
N GLN A 153 14.79 0.84 -2.40
CA GLN A 153 14.14 1.51 -1.27
C GLN A 153 13.27 0.54 -0.47
N ILE A 154 13.08 0.86 0.81
CA ILE A 154 12.15 0.21 1.72
C ILE A 154 11.26 1.25 2.38
N SER A 155 9.98 0.93 2.52
CA SER A 155 9.04 1.75 3.26
C SER A 155 7.98 0.85 3.91
N ASP A 156 7.31 1.38 4.92
CA ASP A 156 6.04 0.80 5.30
C ASP A 156 4.99 1.10 4.22
N LEU A 157 5.06 2.24 3.53
CA LEU A 157 4.07 2.73 2.56
C LEU A 157 4.16 2.03 1.20
N GLY A 158 3.23 1.09 0.96
CA GLY A 158 3.15 0.37 -0.31
C GLY A 158 2.90 1.25 -1.54
N SER A 159 2.23 2.39 -1.39
CA SER A 159 2.01 3.36 -2.48
C SER A 159 3.28 4.07 -2.91
N ALA A 160 4.13 4.48 -1.95
CA ALA A 160 5.43 5.07 -2.23
C ALA A 160 6.35 4.07 -2.96
N ILE A 161 6.39 2.81 -2.52
CA ILE A 161 7.18 1.77 -3.20
C ILE A 161 6.67 1.49 -4.62
N ARG A 162 5.35 1.50 -4.83
CA ARG A 162 4.76 1.36 -6.17
C ARG A 162 5.15 2.53 -7.08
N GLY A 163 5.13 3.76 -6.57
CA GLY A 163 5.63 4.93 -7.28
C GLY A 163 7.12 4.84 -7.59
N ARG A 164 7.92 4.41 -6.62
CA ARG A 164 9.37 4.26 -6.76
C ARG A 164 9.75 3.26 -7.85
N GLU A 165 9.06 2.13 -7.94
CA GLU A 165 9.27 1.15 -9.02
C GLU A 165 8.98 1.74 -10.41
N GLN A 166 7.92 2.57 -10.53
CA GLN A 166 7.61 3.27 -11.77
C GLN A 166 8.70 4.28 -12.13
N LEU A 167 9.17 5.08 -11.17
CA LEU A 167 10.27 6.03 -11.39
C LEU A 167 11.56 5.32 -11.84
N LEU A 168 11.90 4.18 -11.24
CA LEU A 168 13.02 3.36 -11.68
C LEU A 168 12.82 2.85 -13.12
N LYS A 169 11.61 2.42 -13.47
CA LYS A 169 11.30 1.95 -14.82
C LYS A 169 11.46 3.07 -15.85
N ASP A 170 10.89 4.24 -15.56
CA ASP A 170 10.96 5.44 -16.41
C ASP A 170 12.44 5.85 -16.61
N LYS A 171 13.24 5.85 -15.53
CA LYS A 171 14.68 6.13 -15.58
C LYS A 171 15.46 5.11 -16.43
N PHE A 172 15.14 3.82 -16.31
CA PHE A 172 15.78 2.81 -17.14
C PHE A 172 15.37 2.93 -18.61
N GLU A 173 14.15 3.37 -18.91
CA GLU A 173 13.71 3.65 -20.28
C GLU A 173 14.48 4.83 -20.87
N GLU A 174 14.62 5.92 -20.12
CA GLU A 174 15.40 7.11 -20.50
C GLU A 174 16.86 6.73 -20.82
N LEU A 175 17.45 5.87 -19.99
CA LEU A 175 18.82 5.37 -20.19
C LEU A 175 18.93 4.32 -21.30
N GLY A 176 17.84 3.87 -21.90
CA GLY A 176 17.83 2.81 -22.93
C GLY A 176 18.18 1.41 -22.41
N VAL A 177 18.21 1.23 -21.08
CA VAL A 177 18.58 -0.02 -20.41
C VAL A 177 17.39 -0.76 -19.80
N ALA A 178 16.16 -0.26 -19.92
CA ALA A 178 15.00 -0.98 -19.40
C ALA A 178 14.76 -2.32 -20.09
N THR A 179 14.36 -3.32 -19.32
CA THR A 179 13.76 -4.53 -19.87
C THR A 179 12.35 -4.27 -20.41
N GLU A 180 11.91 -5.13 -21.32
CA GLU A 180 10.51 -5.22 -21.73
C GLU A 180 9.71 -5.91 -20.62
N GLN A 181 9.09 -5.10 -19.77
CA GLN A 181 8.20 -5.51 -18.70
C GLN A 181 6.93 -4.65 -18.71
N ILE A 182 5.83 -5.19 -18.18
CA ILE A 182 4.60 -4.44 -17.98
C ILE A 182 4.89 -3.23 -17.10
N GLN A 183 4.28 -2.10 -17.42
CA GLN A 183 4.40 -0.88 -16.65
C GLN A 183 4.00 -1.11 -15.18
N PRO A 184 4.84 -0.75 -14.19
CA PRO A 184 4.54 -0.91 -12.78
C PRO A 184 3.19 -0.30 -12.37
N ILE A 185 2.85 0.85 -12.96
CA ILE A 185 1.58 1.54 -12.85
C ILE A 185 0.98 1.74 -14.25
N SER A 186 -0.27 1.32 -14.43
CA SER A 186 -1.00 1.57 -15.68
C SER A 186 -1.07 3.08 -15.98
N PRO A 187 -0.80 3.52 -17.23
CA PRO A 187 -0.99 4.91 -17.65
C PRO A 187 -2.43 5.43 -17.47
N ARG A 188 -3.41 4.53 -17.36
CA ARG A 188 -4.83 4.87 -17.15
C ARG A 188 -5.25 4.89 -15.68
N SER A 189 -4.34 4.56 -14.75
CA SER A 189 -4.65 4.54 -13.32
C SER A 189 -4.96 5.96 -12.82
N LYS A 190 -6.15 6.14 -12.23
CA LYS A 190 -6.53 7.41 -11.56
C LYS A 190 -5.56 7.78 -10.43
N ASN A 191 -4.91 6.78 -9.84
CA ASN A 191 -3.99 6.95 -8.70
C ASN A 191 -2.52 7.09 -9.12
N ARG A 192 -2.21 7.14 -10.43
CA ARG A 192 -0.81 7.23 -10.90
C ARG A 192 -0.07 8.40 -10.27
N ASN A 193 -0.65 9.59 -10.33
CA ASN A 193 0.00 10.80 -9.81
C ASN A 193 0.21 10.72 -8.29
N LYS A 194 -0.74 10.15 -7.55
CA LYS A 194 -0.57 9.92 -6.11
C LYS A 194 0.60 9.00 -5.82
N TYR A 195 0.70 7.85 -6.50
CA TYR A 195 1.82 6.93 -6.27
C TYR A 195 3.17 7.60 -6.53
N ILE A 196 3.28 8.39 -7.61
CA ILE A 196 4.50 9.15 -7.91
C ILE A 196 4.77 10.20 -6.82
N GLN A 197 3.75 10.94 -6.39
CA GLN A 197 3.91 11.95 -5.35
C GLN A 197 4.32 11.33 -4.01
N ASP A 198 3.67 10.25 -3.58
CA ASP A 198 4.04 9.52 -2.35
C ASP A 198 5.52 9.07 -2.40
N ALA A 199 5.99 8.62 -3.56
CA ALA A 199 7.38 8.22 -3.75
C ALA A 199 8.35 9.43 -3.69
N ILE A 200 7.99 10.55 -4.30
CA ILE A 200 8.78 11.80 -4.26
C ILE A 200 8.83 12.37 -2.85
N ASP A 201 7.69 12.39 -2.15
CA ASP A 201 7.58 12.91 -0.79
C ASP A 201 8.45 12.09 0.18
N GLU A 202 8.54 10.77 -0.01
CA GLU A 202 9.30 9.89 0.87
C GLU A 202 10.77 9.74 0.49
N PHE A 203 11.08 9.56 -0.81
CA PHE A 203 12.42 9.22 -1.29
C PHE A 203 13.11 10.33 -2.08
N GLY A 204 12.38 11.38 -2.45
CA GLY A 204 12.83 12.44 -3.35
C GLY A 204 12.77 12.04 -4.84
N ASP A 205 13.01 13.05 -5.68
CA ASP A 205 13.12 12.90 -7.14
C ASP A 205 14.58 12.57 -7.51
N ARG A 206 14.91 11.28 -7.69
CA ARG A 206 16.28 10.79 -7.96
C ARG A 206 16.33 9.66 -8.97
#